data_AF-L7ZA08-F1
#
_entry.id   AF-L7ZA08-F1
#
_cell.length_a   1.000
_cell.length_b   1.000
_cell.length_c   1.000
_cell.angle_alpha   90.00
_cell.angle_beta   90.00
_cell.angle_gamma   90.00
#
_symmetry.space_group_name_H-M   'P 1'
#
loop_
_entity.id
_entity.type
_entity.pdbx_description
1 polymer ?
#
loop_
_entity_poly.entity_id
_entity_poly.type
_entity_poly.pdbx_seq_one_letter_code
_entity_poly.pdbx_strand_id
1 'polypeptide(L)'
;ESGFFEWAALHVARWGQGKGRLLFTYIVLLGACVAALFANDGAALILTPIVIAMLAALGFSHRSTLAFVIAAGFIADTSSLPLIVSNLVNIVSADYFTLGFNRYASVMVPVDIVAILATLVVLHLFFRRDIPQTYEPGKLKKPAEAITDSVTFATGWVVLLLLLFGFFVLEPLGVPVSVVAAFGALALWTIARRGNIIDTRKVLLGAPWKIVVFSL
;
A
#
# COMPACT_ATOMS: atom_id res chain seq x y z
N GLU A 1 8.02 -8.91 0.39
CA GLU A 1 8.69 -10.19 0.13
C GLU A 1 8.98 -10.40 -1.36
N SER A 2 7.99 -10.43 -2.26
CA SER A 2 8.23 -10.64 -3.71
C SER A 2 8.89 -9.48 -4.49
N GLY A 3 9.30 -8.40 -3.81
CA GLY A 3 9.85 -7.20 -4.45
C GLY A 3 8.83 -6.21 -5.01
N PHE A 4 7.52 -6.46 -4.87
CA PHE A 4 6.45 -5.63 -5.44
C PHE A 4 6.55 -4.14 -5.09
N PHE A 5 6.71 -3.83 -3.81
CA PHE A 5 6.71 -2.44 -3.34
C PHE A 5 7.97 -1.69 -3.77
N GLU A 6 9.13 -2.36 -3.78
CA GLU A 6 10.38 -1.79 -4.29
C GLU A 6 10.28 -1.58 -5.80
N TRP A 7 9.72 -2.55 -6.54
CA TRP A 7 9.44 -2.43 -7.97
C TRP A 7 8.54 -1.23 -8.29
N ALA A 8 7.48 -1.02 -7.50
CA ALA A 8 6.56 0.10 -7.68
C ALA A 8 7.22 1.44 -7.36
N ALA A 9 7.98 1.51 -6.25
CA ALA A 9 8.73 2.71 -5.87
C ALA A 9 9.77 3.11 -6.94
N LEU A 10 10.49 2.14 -7.51
CA LEU A 10 11.46 2.37 -8.59
C LEU A 10 10.82 2.84 -9.90
N HIS A 11 9.58 2.44 -10.19
CA HIS A 11 8.81 2.97 -11.33
C HIS A 11 8.39 4.41 -11.08
N VAL A 12 7.76 4.66 -9.94
CA VAL A 12 7.35 5.99 -9.48
C VAL A 12 8.51 6.97 -9.50
N ALA A 13 9.69 6.53 -9.03
CA ALA A 13 10.88 7.37 -9.04
C ALA A 13 11.42 7.67 -10.43
N ARG A 14 11.12 6.86 -11.44
CA ARG A 14 11.45 7.18 -12.84
C ARG A 14 10.40 8.09 -13.47
N TRP A 15 9.13 7.90 -13.15
CA TRP A 15 8.04 8.76 -13.63
C TRP A 15 8.18 10.21 -13.17
N GLY A 16 8.80 10.45 -12.01
CA GLY A 16 9.11 11.81 -11.57
C GLY A 16 10.09 12.57 -12.48
N GLN A 17 10.73 11.92 -13.46
CA GLN A 17 11.57 12.53 -14.51
C GLN A 17 12.61 13.54 -13.98
N GLY A 18 13.17 13.26 -12.80
CA GLY A 18 14.17 14.12 -12.16
C GLY A 18 13.60 15.40 -11.53
N LYS A 19 12.28 15.58 -11.46
CA LYS A 19 11.62 16.70 -10.76
C LYS A 19 11.16 16.27 -9.37
N GLY A 20 11.76 16.80 -8.31
CA GLY A 20 11.50 16.33 -6.95
C GLY A 20 10.05 16.57 -6.47
N ARG A 21 9.38 17.61 -6.98
CA ARG A 21 7.94 17.82 -6.72
C ARG A 21 7.04 16.76 -7.33
N LEU A 22 7.36 16.28 -8.53
CA LEU A 22 6.62 15.17 -9.15
C LEU A 22 6.87 13.87 -8.39
N LEU A 23 8.13 13.63 -8.02
CA LEU A 23 8.50 12.49 -7.19
C LEU A 23 7.72 12.48 -5.87
N PHE A 24 7.62 13.63 -5.21
CA PHE A 24 6.84 13.79 -3.97
C PHE A 24 5.37 13.41 -4.18
N THR A 25 4.72 13.97 -5.21
CA THR A 25 3.34 13.61 -5.55
C THR A 25 3.19 12.12 -5.82
N TYR A 26 4.06 11.52 -6.62
CA TYR A 26 3.93 10.10 -6.97
C TYR A 26 4.20 9.16 -5.80
N ILE A 27 5.10 9.52 -4.87
CA ILE A 27 5.30 8.72 -3.65
C ILE A 27 4.09 8.81 -2.73
N VAL A 28 3.51 10.01 -2.60
CA VAL A 28 2.27 10.19 -1.83
C VAL A 28 1.12 9.39 -2.46
N LEU A 29 0.95 9.46 -3.78
CA LEU A 29 -0.06 8.68 -4.50
C LEU A 29 0.18 7.17 -4.44
N LEU A 30 1.44 6.73 -4.47
CA LEU A 30 1.78 5.32 -4.25
C LEU A 30 1.35 4.88 -2.84
N GLY A 31 1.65 5.70 -1.82
CA GLY A 31 1.20 5.48 -0.45
C GLY A 31 -0.32 5.40 -0.35
N ALA A 32 -1.03 6.31 -1.01
CA ALA A 32 -2.48 6.30 -1.09
C ALA A 32 -3.01 5.00 -1.69
N CYS A 33 -2.52 4.60 -2.87
CA CYS A 33 -2.96 3.37 -3.53
C CYS A 33 -2.70 2.12 -2.68
N VAL A 34 -1.56 2.05 -1.99
CA VAL A 34 -1.25 0.91 -1.12
C VAL A 34 -2.15 0.92 0.11
N ALA A 35 -2.37 2.05 0.77
CA ALA A 35 -3.24 2.14 1.94
C ALA A 35 -4.74 1.98 1.62
N ALA A 36 -5.16 2.36 0.41
CA ALA A 36 -6.52 2.14 -0.05
C ALA A 36 -6.81 0.65 -0.28
N LEU A 37 -5.82 -0.11 -0.76
CA LEU A 37 -5.99 -1.54 -1.10
C LEU A 37 -5.60 -2.51 0.02
N PHE A 38 -4.67 -2.10 0.89
CA PHE A 38 -4.11 -2.91 1.96
C PHE A 38 -4.31 -2.24 3.32
N ALA A 39 -4.05 -2.97 4.41
CA ALA A 39 -4.09 -2.40 5.74
C ALA A 39 -3.10 -1.22 5.89
N ASN A 40 -3.58 -0.11 6.46
CA ASN A 40 -2.78 1.09 6.77
C ASN A 40 -1.43 0.75 7.44
N ASP A 41 -1.46 -0.06 8.51
CA ASP A 41 -0.25 -0.45 9.24
C ASP A 41 0.76 -1.15 8.34
N GLY A 42 0.27 -2.03 7.46
CA GLY A 42 1.09 -2.73 6.48
C GLY A 42 1.69 -1.78 5.45
N ALA A 43 0.90 -0.82 4.97
CA ALA A 43 1.36 0.21 4.06
C ALA A 43 2.49 1.03 4.68
N ALA A 44 2.29 1.55 5.89
CA ALA A 44 3.28 2.36 6.61
C ALA A 44 4.56 1.57 6.92
N LEU A 45 4.44 0.33 7.43
CA LEU A 45 5.57 -0.50 7.82
C LEU A 45 6.44 -0.91 6.62
N ILE A 46 5.83 -1.15 5.46
CA ILE A 46 6.53 -1.64 4.27
C ILE A 46 7.05 -0.48 3.40
N LEU A 47 6.24 0.55 3.15
CA LEU A 47 6.64 1.66 2.27
C LEU A 47 7.72 2.53 2.89
N THR A 48 7.67 2.78 4.19
CA THR A 48 8.63 3.68 4.87
C THR A 48 10.09 3.28 4.65
N PRO A 49 10.53 2.04 4.95
CA PRO A 49 11.93 1.65 4.73
C PRO A 49 12.32 1.69 3.25
N ILE A 50 11.39 1.36 2.34
CA ILE A 50 11.64 1.39 0.88
C ILE A 50 11.85 2.82 0.41
N VAL A 51 10.98 3.74 0.83
CA VAL A 51 11.09 5.17 0.51
C VAL A 51 12.38 5.74 1.09
N ILE A 52 12.72 5.44 2.35
CA ILE A 52 13.98 5.89 2.96
C ILE A 52 15.19 5.39 2.16
N ALA A 53 15.26 4.10 1.86
CA ALA A 53 16.37 3.51 1.13
C ALA A 53 16.53 4.14 -0.28
N MET A 54 15.41 4.39 -0.95
CA MET A 54 15.39 5.02 -2.27
C MET A 54 15.85 6.48 -2.21
N LEU A 55 15.36 7.26 -1.25
CA LEU A 55 15.75 8.67 -1.09
C LEU A 55 17.23 8.78 -0.68
N ALA A 56 17.73 7.85 0.14
CA ALA A 56 19.14 7.72 0.46
C ALA A 56 19.98 7.43 -0.80
N ALA A 57 19.54 6.49 -1.65
CA ALA A 57 20.20 6.19 -2.92
C ALA A 57 20.20 7.38 -3.90
N LEU A 58 19.17 8.23 -3.85
CA LEU A 58 19.10 9.48 -4.61
C LEU A 58 19.96 10.61 -4.02
N GLY A 59 20.52 10.43 -2.82
CA GLY A 59 21.34 11.43 -2.13
C GLY A 59 20.53 12.57 -1.52
N PHE A 60 19.28 12.33 -1.14
CA PHE A 60 18.42 13.36 -0.54
C PHE A 60 18.91 13.73 0.86
N SER A 61 18.75 14.99 1.23
CA SER A 61 19.08 15.45 2.59
C SER A 61 18.14 14.83 3.62
N HIS A 62 18.61 14.69 4.87
CA HIS A 62 17.79 14.20 5.99
C HIS A 62 16.45 14.94 6.10
N ARG A 63 16.46 16.26 5.89
CA ARG A 63 15.25 17.09 5.92
C ARG A 63 14.26 16.71 4.81
N SER A 64 14.76 16.47 3.60
CA SER A 64 13.93 16.01 2.48
C SER A 64 13.38 14.62 2.76
N THR A 65 14.22 13.70 3.24
CA THR A 65 13.80 12.33 3.59
C THR A 65 12.70 12.34 4.64
N LEU A 66 12.82 13.17 5.69
CA LEU A 66 11.77 13.35 6.69
C LEU A 66 10.47 13.85 6.08
N ALA A 67 10.51 14.84 5.18
CA ALA A 67 9.32 15.35 4.50
C ALA A 67 8.58 14.24 3.74
N PHE A 68 9.30 13.40 2.99
CA PHE A 68 8.71 12.29 2.25
C PHE A 68 8.15 11.19 3.16
N VAL A 69 8.86 10.83 4.24
CA VAL A 69 8.40 9.81 5.19
C VAL A 69 7.15 10.28 5.95
N ILE A 70 7.15 11.54 6.41
CA ILE A 70 5.98 12.12 7.07
C ILE A 70 4.80 12.16 6.11
N ALA A 71 5.03 12.58 4.85
CA ALA A 71 4.00 12.57 3.82
C ALA A 71 3.43 11.17 3.57
N ALA A 72 4.29 10.15 3.51
CA ALA A 72 3.89 8.75 3.38
C ALA A 72 3.05 8.26 4.57
N GLY A 73 3.40 8.68 5.79
CA GLY A 73 2.61 8.37 6.99
C GLY A 73 1.23 9.03 6.98
N PHE A 74 1.16 10.33 6.70
CA PHE A 74 -0.13 11.06 6.64
C PHE A 74 -1.05 10.50 5.56
N ILE A 75 -0.51 10.18 4.37
CA ILE A 75 -1.35 9.64 3.31
C ILE A 75 -1.76 8.19 3.56
N ALA A 76 -0.91 7.39 4.22
CA ALA A 76 -1.28 6.02 4.60
C ALA A 76 -2.49 6.03 5.56
N ASP A 77 -2.49 6.96 6.51
CA ASP A 77 -3.63 7.17 7.41
C ASP A 77 -4.86 7.69 6.66
N THR A 78 -4.70 8.80 5.94
CA THR A 78 -5.78 9.46 5.18
C THR A 78 -6.45 8.52 4.18
N SER A 79 -5.65 7.73 3.46
CA SER A 79 -6.13 6.95 2.31
C SER A 79 -6.57 5.53 2.66
N SER A 80 -6.60 5.19 3.95
CA SER A 80 -7.09 3.90 4.43
C SER A 80 -8.61 3.84 4.63
N LEU A 81 -9.35 4.78 4.03
CA LEU A 81 -10.81 4.92 4.14
C LEU A 81 -11.66 4.12 3.13
N PRO A 82 -11.25 3.90 1.86
CA PRO A 82 -12.20 3.59 0.79
C PRO A 82 -12.80 2.19 0.87
N LEU A 83 -12.07 1.19 1.42
CA LEU A 83 -12.56 -0.18 1.54
C LEU A 83 -12.64 -0.62 3.00
N ILE A 84 -13.56 -1.53 3.30
CA ILE A 84 -13.70 -2.12 4.64
C ILE A 84 -12.39 -2.78 5.08
N VAL A 85 -11.67 -3.41 4.15
CA VAL A 85 -10.42 -4.14 4.44
C VAL A 85 -9.17 -3.25 4.58
N SER A 86 -9.28 -1.95 4.28
CA SER A 86 -8.15 -1.00 4.30
C SER A 86 -7.72 -0.61 5.71
N ASN A 87 -8.61 -0.75 6.70
CA ASN A 87 -8.32 -0.39 8.09
C ASN A 87 -9.20 -1.20 9.06
N LEU A 88 -8.65 -1.59 10.21
CA LEU A 88 -9.39 -2.26 11.27
C LEU A 88 -10.61 -1.47 11.74
N VAL A 89 -10.49 -0.14 11.83
CA VAL A 89 -11.61 0.73 12.26
C VAL A 89 -12.78 0.63 11.27
N ASN A 90 -12.49 0.47 9.97
CA ASN A 90 -13.51 0.29 8.95
C ASN A 90 -14.20 -1.07 9.10
N ILE A 91 -13.45 -2.14 9.39
CA ILE A 91 -13.99 -3.48 9.65
C ILE A 91 -14.96 -3.45 10.84
N VAL A 92 -14.52 -2.90 11.97
CA VAL A 92 -15.33 -2.83 13.19
C VAL A 92 -16.56 -1.96 12.99
N SER A 93 -16.41 -0.83 12.28
CA SER A 93 -17.53 0.07 11.99
C SER A 93 -18.54 -0.57 11.04
N ALA A 94 -18.07 -1.24 9.99
CA ALA A 94 -18.94 -1.91 9.03
C ALA A 94 -19.70 -3.07 9.68
N ASP A 95 -19.07 -3.84 10.57
CA ASP A 95 -19.72 -4.89 11.33
C ASP A 95 -20.79 -4.33 12.28
N TYR A 96 -20.42 -3.33 13.10
CA TYR A 96 -21.34 -2.70 14.06
C TYR A 96 -22.58 -2.10 13.40
N PHE A 97 -22.40 -1.42 12.25
CA PHE A 97 -23.50 -0.82 11.50
C PHE A 97 -24.09 -1.75 10.43
N THR A 98 -23.64 -3.00 10.33
CA THR A 98 -24.07 -3.97 9.31
C THR A 98 -24.03 -3.42 7.88
N LEU A 99 -22.96 -2.69 7.57
CA LEU A 99 -22.75 -2.07 6.26
C LEU A 99 -22.14 -3.08 5.29
N GLY A 100 -22.82 -3.28 4.15
CA GLY A 100 -22.28 -4.10 3.07
C GLY A 100 -21.11 -3.43 2.35
N PHE A 101 -20.22 -4.26 1.77
CA PHE A 101 -18.97 -3.81 1.14
C PHE A 101 -19.20 -2.77 0.05
N ASN A 102 -20.17 -3.02 -0.83
CA ASN A 102 -20.46 -2.13 -1.96
C ASN A 102 -21.04 -0.78 -1.52
N ARG A 103 -21.88 -0.79 -0.47
CA ARG A 103 -22.46 0.43 0.09
C ARG A 103 -21.42 1.27 0.81
N TYR A 104 -20.53 0.63 1.55
CA TYR A 104 -19.40 1.29 2.20
C TYR A 104 -18.51 1.97 1.16
N ALA A 105 -18.06 1.21 0.16
CA ALA A 105 -17.15 1.70 -0.86
C ALA A 105 -17.74 2.83 -1.72
N SER A 106 -19.04 2.77 -2.05
CA SER A 106 -19.68 3.81 -2.87
C SER A 106 -19.72 5.18 -2.20
N VAL A 107 -19.71 5.22 -0.86
CA VAL A 107 -19.64 6.47 -0.08
C VAL A 107 -18.20 6.86 0.22
N MET A 108 -17.37 5.89 0.63
CA MET A 108 -16.02 6.18 1.12
C MET A 108 -15.00 6.42 0.01
N VAL A 109 -15.17 5.87 -1.19
CA VAL A 109 -14.26 6.14 -2.33
C VAL A 109 -14.29 7.63 -2.72
N PRO A 110 -15.44 8.30 -2.91
CA PRO A 110 -15.48 9.74 -3.13
C PRO A 110 -14.86 10.56 -1.98
N VAL A 111 -15.11 10.17 -0.73
CA VAL A 111 -14.54 10.83 0.46
C VAL A 111 -13.01 10.71 0.46
N ASP A 112 -12.50 9.52 0.17
CA ASP A 112 -11.08 9.23 0.05
C ASP A 112 -10.39 10.08 -1.02
N ILE A 113 -11.00 10.21 -2.22
CA ILE A 113 -10.46 11.08 -3.28
C ILE A 113 -10.31 12.52 -2.80
N VAL A 114 -11.34 13.08 -2.14
CA VAL A 114 -11.28 14.44 -1.60
C VAL A 114 -10.21 14.55 -0.50
N ALA A 115 -10.11 13.55 0.37
CA ALA A 115 -9.12 13.49 1.43
C ALA A 115 -7.67 13.43 0.89
N ILE A 116 -7.42 12.59 -0.12
CA ILE A 116 -6.12 12.50 -0.82
C ILE A 116 -5.76 13.86 -1.44
N LEU A 117 -6.70 14.51 -2.12
CA LEU A 117 -6.47 15.82 -2.74
C LEU A 117 -6.15 16.88 -1.69
N ALA A 118 -6.91 16.95 -0.60
CA ALA A 118 -6.67 17.86 0.50
C ALA A 118 -5.28 17.62 1.14
N THR A 119 -4.94 16.35 1.41
CA THR A 119 -3.65 15.95 1.99
C THR A 119 -2.51 16.29 1.04
N LEU A 120 -2.64 16.05 -0.27
CA LEU A 120 -1.64 16.47 -1.25
C LEU A 120 -1.41 17.98 -1.24
N VAL A 121 -2.48 18.77 -1.21
CA VAL A 121 -2.39 20.24 -1.17
C VAL A 121 -1.67 20.69 0.11
N VAL A 122 -2.09 20.20 1.27
CA VAL A 122 -1.49 20.58 2.56
C VAL A 122 -0.03 20.17 2.63
N LEU A 123 0.31 18.94 2.24
CA LEU A 123 1.69 18.45 2.26
C LEU A 123 2.60 19.20 1.29
N HIS A 124 2.12 19.52 0.08
CA HIS A 124 2.88 20.34 -0.86
C HIS A 124 3.10 21.75 -0.33
N LEU A 125 2.10 22.37 0.30
CA LEU A 125 2.24 23.71 0.88
C LEU A 125 3.19 23.73 2.08
N PHE A 126 3.08 22.74 2.97
CA PHE A 126 3.88 22.63 4.17
C PHE A 126 5.34 22.30 3.86
N PHE A 127 5.60 21.29 3.03
CA PHE A 127 6.95 20.83 2.68
C PHE A 127 7.53 21.49 1.43
N ARG A 128 6.92 22.55 0.89
CA ARG A 128 7.37 23.24 -0.34
C ARG A 128 8.85 23.63 -0.38
N ARG A 129 9.46 23.88 0.79
CA ARG A 129 10.87 24.27 0.95
C ARG A 129 11.80 23.08 1.16
N ASP A 130 11.24 21.94 1.54
CA ASP A 130 11.96 20.75 1.94
C ASP A 130 11.98 19.70 0.83
N ILE A 131 11.11 19.85 -0.17
CA ILE A 131 11.13 19.06 -1.40
C ILE A 131 12.24 19.57 -2.32
N PRO A 132 13.21 18.72 -2.73
CA PRO A 132 14.26 19.13 -3.65
C PRO A 132 13.68 19.48 -5.02
N GLN A 133 14.32 20.42 -5.72
CA GLN A 133 13.85 20.83 -7.05
C GLN A 133 14.09 19.71 -8.08
N THR A 134 15.28 19.12 -8.06
CA THR A 134 15.70 18.10 -9.02
C THR A 134 16.39 16.91 -8.34
N TYR A 135 16.41 15.79 -9.04
CA TYR A 135 17.16 14.59 -8.67
C TYR A 135 17.60 13.83 -9.92
N GLU A 136 18.52 12.88 -9.77
CA GLU A 136 19.03 12.05 -10.86
C GLU A 136 18.45 10.63 -10.79
N PRO A 137 17.45 10.27 -11.62
CA PRO A 137 16.84 8.94 -11.61
C PRO A 137 17.84 7.81 -11.95
N GLY A 138 18.94 8.15 -12.63
CA GLY A 138 19.99 7.21 -13.03
C GLY A 138 20.75 6.56 -11.87
N LYS A 139 20.66 7.12 -10.65
CA LYS A 139 21.26 6.52 -9.44
C LYS A 139 20.50 5.30 -8.93
N LEU A 140 19.28 5.06 -9.41
CA LEU A 140 18.42 3.98 -8.94
C LEU A 140 18.58 2.71 -9.79
N LYS A 141 18.54 1.55 -9.12
CA LYS A 141 18.46 0.22 -9.75
C LYS A 141 17.33 0.12 -10.77
N LYS A 142 17.45 -0.76 -11.77
CA LYS A 142 16.35 -0.98 -12.73
C LYS A 142 15.18 -1.66 -12.02
N PRO A 143 13.91 -1.36 -12.35
CA PRO A 143 12.79 -1.93 -11.61
C PRO A 143 12.72 -3.45 -11.72
N ALA A 144 13.17 -4.00 -12.86
CA ALA A 144 13.26 -5.44 -13.07
C ALA A 144 14.20 -6.14 -12.08
N GLU A 145 15.22 -5.44 -11.57
CA GLU A 145 16.17 -5.99 -10.58
C GLU A 145 15.56 -6.11 -9.18
N ALA A 146 14.41 -5.46 -8.92
CA ALA A 146 13.71 -5.58 -7.65
C ALA A 146 12.84 -6.84 -7.55
N ILE A 147 12.51 -7.49 -8.66
CA ILE A 147 11.65 -8.68 -8.66
C ILE A 147 12.48 -9.88 -8.20
N THR A 148 12.20 -10.37 -6.99
CA THR A 148 12.93 -11.51 -6.41
C THR A 148 12.40 -12.85 -6.91
N ASP A 149 11.09 -12.96 -7.14
CA ASP A 149 10.42 -14.15 -7.66
C ASP A 149 9.30 -13.72 -8.63
N SER A 150 9.50 -13.97 -9.92
CA SER A 150 8.57 -13.58 -10.97
C SER A 150 7.24 -14.33 -10.91
N VAL A 151 7.24 -15.58 -10.44
CA VAL A 151 6.03 -16.40 -10.33
C VAL A 151 5.18 -15.87 -9.18
N THR A 152 5.78 -15.65 -8.00
CA THR A 152 5.05 -15.08 -6.87
C THR A 152 4.62 -13.63 -7.15
N PHE A 153 5.43 -12.85 -7.87
CA PHE A 153 5.06 -11.48 -8.27
C PHE A 153 3.82 -11.46 -9.18
N ALA A 154 3.81 -12.25 -10.26
CA ALA A 154 2.68 -12.31 -11.19
C ALA A 154 1.42 -12.89 -10.52
N THR A 155 1.60 -13.93 -9.72
CA THR A 155 0.52 -14.53 -8.93
C THR A 155 -0.04 -13.52 -7.92
N GLY A 156 0.81 -12.72 -7.29
CA GLY A 156 0.41 -11.68 -6.35
C GLY A 156 -0.61 -10.72 -6.96
N TRP A 157 -0.36 -10.26 -8.18
CA TRP A 157 -1.31 -9.43 -8.92
C TRP A 157 -2.63 -10.15 -9.22
N VAL A 158 -2.55 -11.40 -9.69
CA VAL A 158 -3.75 -12.20 -10.00
C VAL A 158 -4.61 -12.39 -8.75
N VAL A 159 -4.00 -12.80 -7.63
CA VAL A 159 -4.74 -13.01 -6.37
C VAL A 159 -5.28 -11.70 -5.82
N LEU A 160 -4.53 -10.59 -5.90
CA LEU A 160 -5.02 -9.28 -5.48
C LEU A 160 -6.27 -8.86 -6.27
N LEU A 161 -6.25 -9.02 -7.59
CA LEU A 161 -7.38 -8.71 -8.46
C LEU A 161 -8.57 -9.63 -8.18
N LEU A 162 -8.33 -10.93 -8.00
CA LEU A 162 -9.37 -11.90 -7.65
C LEU A 162 -9.98 -11.63 -6.28
N LEU A 163 -9.18 -11.23 -5.30
CA LEU A 163 -9.65 -10.84 -3.97
C LEU A 163 -10.54 -9.59 -4.05
N LEU A 164 -10.06 -8.54 -4.73
CA LEU A 164 -10.82 -7.31 -4.88
C LEU A 164 -12.15 -7.58 -5.59
N PHE A 165 -12.12 -8.31 -6.70
CA PHE A 165 -13.32 -8.73 -7.42
C PHE A 165 -14.24 -9.59 -6.54
N GLY A 166 -13.67 -10.53 -5.80
CA GLY A 166 -14.40 -11.39 -4.87
C GLY A 166 -15.12 -10.60 -3.79
N PHE A 167 -14.52 -9.55 -3.24
CA PHE A 167 -15.17 -8.69 -2.25
C PHE A 167 -16.39 -7.96 -2.84
N PHE A 168 -16.29 -7.41 -4.05
CA PHE A 168 -17.42 -6.69 -4.67
C PHE A 168 -18.55 -7.61 -5.17
N VAL A 169 -18.24 -8.87 -5.52
CA VAL A 169 -19.19 -9.80 -6.16
C VAL A 169 -19.78 -10.81 -5.19
N LEU A 170 -18.97 -11.40 -4.31
CA LEU A 170 -19.40 -12.49 -3.43
C LEU A 170 -20.08 -12.00 -2.16
N GLU A 171 -19.70 -10.81 -1.66
CA GLU A 171 -20.32 -10.25 -0.46
C GLU A 171 -21.82 -9.93 -0.66
N PRO A 172 -22.26 -9.32 -1.78
CA PRO A 172 -23.69 -9.14 -2.06
C PRO A 172 -24.47 -10.45 -2.21
N LEU A 173 -23.78 -11.56 -2.49
CA LEU A 173 -24.37 -12.90 -2.57
C LEU A 173 -24.45 -13.61 -1.21
N GLY A 174 -24.08 -12.91 -0.12
CA GLY A 174 -24.11 -13.42 1.24
C GLY A 174 -22.84 -14.16 1.68
N VAL A 175 -21.78 -14.15 0.87
CA VAL A 175 -20.49 -14.75 1.25
C VAL A 175 -19.73 -13.77 2.15
N PRO A 176 -19.36 -14.13 3.38
CA PRO A 176 -18.61 -13.24 4.26
C PRO A 176 -17.25 -12.84 3.67
N VAL A 177 -16.88 -11.57 3.84
CA VAL A 177 -15.56 -11.03 3.41
C VAL A 177 -14.39 -11.86 3.96
N SER A 178 -14.53 -12.41 5.17
CA SER A 178 -13.53 -13.27 5.81
C SER A 178 -13.25 -14.55 5.02
N VAL A 179 -14.26 -15.16 4.39
CA VAL A 179 -14.10 -16.38 3.58
C VAL A 179 -13.33 -16.08 2.31
N VAL A 180 -13.65 -14.96 1.65
CA VAL A 180 -12.94 -14.50 0.45
C VAL A 180 -11.48 -14.20 0.77
N ALA A 181 -11.23 -13.48 1.87
CA ALA A 181 -9.88 -13.17 2.35
C ALA A 181 -9.08 -14.44 2.70
N ALA A 182 -9.70 -15.40 3.40
CA ALA A 182 -9.07 -16.66 3.76
C ALA A 182 -8.67 -17.48 2.53
N PHE A 183 -9.52 -17.53 1.50
CA PHE A 183 -9.20 -18.22 0.25
C PHE A 183 -8.02 -17.58 -0.47
N GLY A 184 -7.99 -16.24 -0.59
CA GLY A 184 -6.85 -15.54 -1.20
C GLY A 184 -5.55 -15.70 -0.41
N ALA A 185 -5.61 -15.67 0.92
CA ALA A 185 -4.46 -15.92 1.78
C ALA A 185 -3.91 -17.36 1.60
N LEU A 186 -4.79 -18.36 1.55
CA LEU A 186 -4.41 -19.76 1.28
C LEU A 186 -3.82 -19.95 -0.11
N ALA A 187 -4.39 -19.31 -1.13
CA ALA A 187 -3.85 -19.35 -2.50
C ALA A 187 -2.42 -18.77 -2.55
N LEU A 188 -2.19 -17.59 -1.97
CA LEU A 188 -0.85 -17.00 -1.92
C LEU A 188 0.13 -17.85 -1.12
N TRP A 189 -0.29 -18.35 0.04
CA TRP A 189 0.56 -19.17 0.90
C TRP A 189 0.97 -20.49 0.23
N THR A 190 0.03 -21.19 -0.41
CA THR A 190 0.34 -22.45 -1.11
C THR A 190 1.32 -22.25 -2.27
N ILE A 191 1.20 -21.14 -3.00
CA ILE A 191 2.09 -20.82 -4.13
C ILE A 191 3.47 -20.41 -3.62
N ALA A 192 3.53 -19.52 -2.62
CA ALA A 192 4.79 -19.14 -1.98
C ALA A 192 5.53 -20.36 -1.38
N ARG A 193 4.79 -21.30 -0.78
CA ARG A 193 5.34 -22.55 -0.23
C ARG A 193 5.88 -23.47 -1.32
N ARG A 194 5.25 -23.53 -2.50
CA ARG A 194 5.75 -24.31 -3.64
C ARG A 194 7.00 -23.70 -4.27
N GLY A 195 7.13 -22.38 -4.24
CA GLY A 195 8.30 -21.67 -4.77
C GLY A 195 9.59 -21.87 -3.97
N ASN A 196 9.52 -22.21 -2.67
CA ASN A 196 10.66 -22.32 -1.73
C ASN A 196 11.59 -21.10 -1.63
N ILE A 197 11.32 -20.02 -2.36
CA ILE A 197 12.11 -18.77 -2.35
C ILE A 197 11.71 -17.87 -1.18
N ILE A 198 10.45 -17.94 -0.73
CA ILE A 198 9.91 -17.13 0.36
C ILE A 198 9.74 -17.99 1.61
N ASP A 199 10.29 -17.52 2.74
CA ASP A 199 10.08 -18.16 4.04
C ASP A 199 8.65 -17.92 4.54
N THR A 200 7.76 -18.84 4.16
CA THR A 200 6.34 -18.80 4.55
C THR A 200 6.14 -18.88 6.07
N ARG A 201 7.08 -19.46 6.82
CA ARG A 201 7.00 -19.54 8.29
C ARG A 201 7.25 -18.16 8.90
N LYS A 202 8.23 -17.42 8.37
CA LYS A 202 8.50 -16.05 8.77
C LYS A 202 7.31 -15.12 8.50
N VAL A 203 6.64 -15.28 7.35
CA VAL A 203 5.44 -14.52 7.01
C VAL A 203 4.30 -14.79 7.99
N LEU A 204 4.05 -16.06 8.33
CA LEU A 204 3.02 -16.44 9.31
C LEU A 204 3.33 -15.89 10.71
N LEU A 205 4.59 -15.97 11.16
CA LEU A 205 4.98 -15.44 12.47
C LEU A 205 4.97 -13.91 12.53
N GLY A 206 5.25 -13.25 11.40
CA GLY A 206 5.25 -11.80 11.27
C GLY A 206 3.88 -11.17 11.07
N ALA A 207 2.83 -11.97 10.83
CA ALA A 207 1.47 -11.46 10.72
C ALA A 207 1.01 -10.82 12.04
N PRO A 208 0.22 -9.74 12.00
CA PRO A 208 -0.16 -8.97 13.18
C PRO A 208 -1.30 -9.67 13.97
N TRP A 209 -1.04 -10.86 14.52
CA TRP A 209 -2.03 -11.69 15.24
C TRP A 209 -2.72 -10.97 16.42
N LYS A 210 -2.07 -9.96 16.98
CA LYS A 210 -2.65 -9.11 18.03
C LYS A 210 -3.91 -8.39 17.57
N ILE A 211 -4.01 -8.04 16.29
CA ILE A 211 -5.20 -7.39 15.71
C ILE A 211 -6.40 -8.33 15.78
N VAL A 212 -6.20 -9.63 15.47
CA VAL A 212 -7.26 -10.64 15.53
C VAL A 212 -7.82 -10.77 16.95
N VAL A 213 -6.94 -10.80 17.95
CA VAL A 213 -7.34 -10.88 19.37
C VAL A 213 -8.10 -9.63 19.81
N PHE A 214 -7.73 -8.45 19.33
CA PHE A 214 -8.42 -7.19 19.66
C PHE A 214 -9.80 -7.07 19.01
N SER A 215 -10.01 -7.70 17.84
CA SER A 215 -11.27 -7.67 17.10
C SER A 215 -12.31 -8.71 17.55
N LEU A 216 -11.97 -9.57 18.52
CA LEU A 216 -12.86 -10.58 19.12
C LEU A 216 -13.52 -10.03 20.39
#